data_AF-A0A4Y2ASE2-F1
#
_entry.id   AF-A0A4Y2ASE2-F1
#
_cell.length_a   1.000
_cell.length_b   1.000
_cell.length_c   1.000
_cell.angle_alpha   90.00
_cell.angle_beta   90.00
_cell.angle_gamma   90.00
#
_symmetry.space_group_name_H-M   'P 1'
#
loop_
_entity.id
_entity.type
_entity.pdbx_description
1 polymer ?
#
loop_
_entity_poly.entity_id
_entity_poly.type
_entity_poly.pdbx_seq_one_letter_code
_entity_poly.pdbx_strand_id
1 'polypeptide(L)'
;MDESTDVAALAILMVILLYPYLDSFHEDLLLCKPLPSTSTGTEIFKLLDDNDNCVNVCTDGAKAMTGKMSGAVAKIKGNGCSSVHCILHQHALAMKKMPPFKKEVLSETVKIINFIKSRPKNNR
;
A
#
# COMPACT_ATOMS: atom_id res chain seq x y z
N MET A 1 -2.75 4.02 1.01
CA MET A 1 -1.71 5.03 1.30
C MET A 1 -0.42 4.30 1.54
N ASP A 2 0.62 4.66 0.81
CA ASP A 2 1.86 3.89 0.75
C ASP A 2 3.08 4.80 0.60
N GLU A 3 4.20 4.40 1.21
CA GLU A 3 5.50 5.01 0.98
C GLU A 3 6.19 4.26 -0.16
N SER A 4 6.61 4.97 -1.19
CA SER A 4 7.27 4.39 -2.36
C SER A 4 8.54 5.17 -2.71
N THR A 5 9.19 4.78 -3.79
CA THR A 5 10.37 5.47 -4.33
C THR A 5 10.15 5.82 -5.78
N ASP A 6 10.43 7.06 -6.16
CA ASP A 6 10.37 7.49 -7.55
C ASP A 6 11.57 6.97 -8.37
N VAL A 7 11.59 7.33 -9.66
CA VAL A 7 12.68 6.94 -10.59
C VAL A 7 14.05 7.53 -10.22
N ALA A 8 14.08 8.58 -9.39
CA ALA A 8 15.30 9.19 -8.86
C ALA A 8 15.68 8.61 -7.48
N ALA A 9 15.01 7.55 -7.04
CA ALA A 9 15.16 6.91 -5.73
C ALA A 9 14.84 7.84 -4.54
N LEU A 10 14.00 8.87 -4.75
CA LEU A 10 13.49 9.71 -3.68
C LEU A 10 12.24 9.07 -3.08
N ALA A 11 12.15 9.11 -1.75
CA ALA A 11 10.97 8.64 -1.04
C ALA A 11 9.77 9.53 -1.37
N ILE A 12 8.64 8.92 -1.70
CA ILE A 12 7.38 9.61 -2.02
C ILE A 12 6.25 9.01 -1.19
N LEU A 13 5.29 9.85 -0.83
CA LEU A 13 4.01 9.42 -0.28
C LEU A 13 2.99 9.37 -1.42
N MET A 14 2.38 8.20 -1.61
CA MET A 14 1.30 8.00 -2.57
C MET A 14 -0.01 7.70 -1.84
N VAL A 15 -1.05 8.49 -2.12
CA VAL A 15 -2.39 8.34 -1.57
C VAL A 15 -3.35 8.13 -2.72
N ILE A 16 -3.98 6.97 -2.70
CA ILE A 16 -5.03 6.60 -3.63
C ILE A 16 -6.35 6.66 -2.86
N LEU A 17 -7.32 7.37 -3.43
CA LEU A 17 -8.67 7.50 -2.90
C LEU A 17 -9.57 6.46 -3.57
N LEU A 18 -10.32 5.71 -2.76
CA LEU A 18 -11.37 4.82 -3.21
C LEU A 18 -12.71 5.38 -2.72
N TYR A 19 -13.60 5.71 -3.63
CA TYR A 19 -14.90 6.30 -3.29
C TYR A 19 -16.04 5.68 -4.11
N PRO A 20 -17.25 5.56 -3.54
CA PRO A 20 -18.42 5.17 -4.32
C PRO A 20 -18.84 6.33 -5.23
N TYR A 21 -19.10 6.03 -6.48
CA TYR A 21 -19.67 6.96 -7.45
C TYR A 21 -20.68 6.22 -8.31
N LEU A 22 -21.95 6.67 -8.26
CA LEU A 22 -23.08 5.97 -8.85
C LEU A 22 -23.13 4.52 -8.34
N ASP A 23 -23.10 3.53 -9.23
CA ASP A 23 -23.20 2.10 -8.94
C ASP A 23 -21.83 1.38 -8.87
N SER A 24 -20.72 2.12 -8.84
CA SER A 24 -19.36 1.56 -8.82
C SER A 24 -18.43 2.24 -7.82
N PHE A 25 -17.32 1.58 -7.49
CA PHE A 25 -16.20 2.18 -6.78
C PHE A 25 -15.19 2.71 -7.77
N HIS A 26 -14.74 3.94 -7.55
CA HIS A 26 -13.75 4.63 -8.35
C HIS A 26 -12.47 4.81 -7.55
N GLU A 27 -11.35 4.66 -8.25
CA GLU A 27 -10.01 4.80 -7.71
C GLU A 27 -9.34 5.99 -8.38
N ASP A 28 -8.89 6.97 -7.60
CA ASP A 28 -8.18 8.15 -8.10
C ASP A 28 -6.92 8.43 -7.28
N LEU A 29 -5.89 8.95 -7.94
CA LEU A 29 -4.67 9.43 -7.27
C LEU A 29 -4.95 10.77 -6.59
N LEU A 30 -5.13 10.74 -5.28
CA LEU A 30 -5.35 11.96 -4.48
C LEU A 30 -4.06 12.76 -4.31
N LEU A 31 -2.95 12.07 -4.03
CA LEU A 31 -1.69 12.71 -3.69
C LEU A 31 -0.49 11.85 -4.07
N CYS A 32 0.52 12.49 -4.64
CA CYS A 32 1.84 11.92 -4.87
C CYS A 32 2.89 13.02 -4.61
N LYS A 33 3.41 13.10 -3.38
CA LYS A 33 4.35 14.16 -2.96
C LYS A 33 5.64 13.52 -2.43
N PRO A 34 6.81 14.16 -2.64
CA PRO A 34 8.05 13.76 -1.98
C PRO A 34 7.88 13.74 -0.46
N LEU A 35 8.43 12.73 0.18
CA LEU A 35 8.52 12.69 1.64
C LEU A 35 9.69 13.55 2.10
N PRO A 36 9.53 14.29 3.21
CA PRO A 36 10.67 14.87 3.91
C PRO A 36 11.67 13.78 4.28
N SER A 37 12.95 14.17 4.41
CA SER A 37 14.03 13.26 4.82
C SER A 37 13.75 12.52 6.14
N THR A 38 12.85 13.06 6.97
CA THR A 38 12.29 12.39 8.14
C THR A 38 10.88 11.86 7.84
N SER A 39 10.77 10.60 7.37
CA SER A 39 9.51 9.89 7.12
C SER A 39 8.77 9.51 8.41
N THR A 40 8.52 10.48 9.29
CA THR A 40 7.74 10.26 10.52
C THR A 40 6.25 10.35 10.26
N GLY A 41 5.44 9.65 11.05
CA GLY A 41 3.98 9.72 10.90
C GLY A 41 3.39 11.11 11.09
N THR A 42 4.06 11.99 11.83
CA THR A 42 3.66 13.40 11.93
C THR A 42 3.83 14.15 10.62
N GLU A 43 4.97 13.99 9.96
CA GLU A 43 5.23 14.64 8.67
C GLU A 43 4.32 14.07 7.58
N ILE A 44 4.12 12.76 7.56
CA ILE A 44 3.16 12.11 6.65
C ILE A 44 1.76 12.66 6.86
N PHE A 45 1.29 12.79 8.11
CA PHE A 45 -0.03 13.34 8.39
C PHE A 45 -0.20 14.79 7.91
N LYS A 46 0.85 15.62 8.04
CA LYS A 46 0.82 17.01 7.56
C LYS A 46 0.72 17.14 6.04
N LEU A 47 1.15 16.11 5.29
CA LEU A 47 1.05 16.11 3.83
C LEU A 47 -0.37 15.80 3.34
N LEU A 48 -1.21 15.21 4.20
CA LEU A 48 -2.60 14.91 3.89
C LEU A 48 -3.42 16.17 4.10
N ASP A 49 -3.92 16.71 2.99
CA ASP A 49 -4.89 17.80 3.00
C ASP A 49 -6.29 17.20 3.19
N ASP A 50 -7.04 17.71 4.17
CA ASP A 50 -8.49 17.49 4.35
C ASP A 50 -8.97 16.03 4.50
N ASN A 51 -8.56 15.38 5.59
CA ASN A 51 -8.88 13.96 5.87
C ASN A 51 -10.26 13.76 6.52
N ASP A 52 -11.10 14.81 6.59
CA ASP A 52 -12.33 14.83 7.40
C ASP A 52 -13.39 13.86 6.87
N ASN A 53 -13.33 13.50 5.59
CA ASN A 53 -14.24 12.53 4.96
C ASN A 53 -13.65 11.10 4.89
N CYS A 54 -12.52 10.84 5.56
CA CYS A 54 -11.91 9.52 5.59
C CYS A 54 -12.79 8.52 6.35
N VAL A 55 -13.28 7.49 5.66
CA VAL A 55 -14.01 6.37 6.28
C VAL A 55 -13.04 5.26 6.70
N ASN A 56 -12.08 4.93 5.83
CA ASN A 56 -11.09 3.90 6.11
C ASN A 56 -9.75 4.23 5.44
N VAL A 57 -8.65 3.98 6.15
CA VAL A 57 -7.30 4.10 5.62
C VAL A 57 -6.60 2.74 5.57
N CYS A 58 -6.02 2.42 4.42
CA CYS A 58 -5.26 1.21 4.19
C CYS A 58 -3.76 1.53 4.08
N THR A 59 -2.92 0.88 4.89
CA THR A 59 -1.46 1.04 4.87
C THR A 59 -0.74 -0.31 5.00
N ASP A 60 0.54 -0.36 4.62
CA ASP A 60 1.39 -1.56 4.66
C ASP A 60 1.82 -1.99 6.07
N GLY A 61 1.43 -1.24 7.11
CA GLY A 61 1.82 -1.55 8.48
C GLY A 61 3.11 -0.88 8.95
N ALA A 62 3.80 -0.08 8.12
CA ALA A 62 5.05 0.58 8.49
C ALA A 62 4.91 1.39 9.79
N LYS A 63 5.98 1.43 10.60
CA LYS A 63 5.97 2.08 11.93
C LYS A 63 5.60 3.57 11.86
N ALA A 64 6.03 4.26 10.80
CA ALA A 64 5.66 5.64 10.54
C ALA A 64 4.15 5.82 10.30
N MET A 65 3.47 4.79 9.79
CA MET A 65 2.04 4.81 9.54
C MET A 65 1.24 4.38 10.77
N THR A 66 1.60 3.25 11.36
CA THR A 66 0.79 2.54 12.35
C THR A 66 1.24 2.73 13.81
N GLY A 67 2.31 3.50 14.04
CA GLY A 67 2.80 3.80 15.39
C GLY A 67 1.68 4.32 16.29
N LYS A 68 1.52 3.70 17.47
CA LYS A 68 0.37 3.93 18.37
C LYS A 68 0.10 5.41 18.69
N MET A 69 1.17 6.19 18.89
CA MET A 69 1.09 7.62 19.23
C MET A 69 1.62 8.54 18.14
N SER A 70 2.65 8.10 17.42
CA SER A 70 3.37 8.91 16.43
C SER A 70 3.05 8.57 14.98
N GLY A 71 2.23 7.54 14.74
CA GLY A 71 1.88 7.08 13.41
C GLY A 71 0.86 8.00 12.73
N ALA A 72 0.97 8.16 11.42
CA ALA A 72 0.02 8.96 10.63
C ALA A 72 -1.43 8.46 10.80
N VAL A 73 -1.63 7.13 10.77
CA VAL A 73 -2.94 6.50 10.94
C VAL A 73 -3.53 6.77 12.32
N ALA A 74 -2.70 6.84 13.37
CA ALA A 74 -3.18 7.16 14.71
C ALA A 74 -3.79 8.58 14.77
N LYS A 75 -3.26 9.51 13.97
CA LYS A 75 -3.79 10.88 13.86
C LYS A 75 -5.04 10.94 12.99
N ILE A 76 -5.06 10.24 11.84
CA ILE A 76 -6.22 10.15 10.94
C ILE A 76 -7.44 9.58 11.66
N LYS A 77 -7.24 8.60 12.56
CA LYS A 77 -8.29 8.05 13.42
C LYS A 77 -8.96 9.07 14.33
N GLY A 78 -8.30 10.19 14.64
CA GLY A 78 -8.89 11.29 15.40
C GLY A 78 -10.15 11.87 14.73
N ASN A 79 -10.27 11.73 13.41
CA ASN A 79 -11.41 12.22 12.63
C ASN A 79 -12.52 11.16 12.46
N GLY A 80 -12.46 10.04 13.20
CA GLY A 80 -13.43 8.94 13.08
C GLY A 80 -13.12 7.92 11.98
N CYS A 81 -12.05 8.13 11.20
CA CYS A 81 -11.63 7.19 10.17
C CYS A 81 -11.13 5.86 10.76
N SER A 82 -11.56 4.73 10.21
CA SER A 82 -11.04 3.40 10.58
C SER A 82 -9.71 3.10 9.87
N SER A 83 -8.99 2.06 10.31
CA SER A 83 -7.79 1.62 9.60
C SER A 83 -7.82 0.13 9.32
N VAL A 84 -7.44 -0.25 8.12
CA VAL A 84 -7.19 -1.63 7.71
C VAL A 84 -5.75 -1.80 7.29
N HIS A 85 -5.25 -3.03 7.40
CA HIS A 85 -3.91 -3.36 6.96
C HIS A 85 -3.96 -3.82 5.50
N CYS A 86 -2.99 -3.40 4.69
CA CYS A 86 -2.91 -3.75 3.28
C CYS A 86 -2.88 -5.26 3.07
N ILE A 87 -3.83 -5.76 2.28
CA ILE A 87 -4.00 -7.19 2.02
C ILE A 87 -2.76 -7.80 1.35
N LEU A 88 -2.10 -7.07 0.47
CA LEU A 88 -0.87 -7.52 -0.19
C LEU A 88 0.25 -7.72 0.82
N HIS A 89 0.41 -6.79 1.77
CA HIS A 89 1.38 -6.93 2.84
C HIS A 89 0.98 -8.05 3.82
N GLN A 90 -0.30 -8.20 4.16
CA GLN A 90 -0.77 -9.32 4.98
C GLN A 90 -0.46 -10.67 4.32
N HIS A 91 -0.69 -10.80 3.01
CA HIS A 91 -0.32 -11.99 2.26
C HIS A 91 1.19 -12.22 2.29
N ALA A 92 2.01 -11.18 2.06
CA ALA A 92 3.47 -11.29 2.14
C ALA A 92 3.94 -11.76 3.54
N LEU A 93 3.31 -11.28 4.61
CA LEU A 93 3.60 -11.75 5.98
C LEU A 93 3.15 -13.19 6.21
N ALA A 94 1.97 -13.57 5.73
CA ALA A 94 1.47 -14.94 5.81
C ALA A 94 2.40 -15.91 5.06
N MET A 95 2.88 -15.51 3.88
CA MET A 95 3.84 -16.27 3.08
C MET A 95 5.16 -16.55 3.81
N LYS A 96 5.63 -15.62 4.66
CA LYS A 96 6.85 -15.84 5.48
C LYS A 96 6.69 -16.97 6.49
N LYS A 97 5.47 -17.24 6.95
CA LYS A 97 5.15 -18.30 7.92
C LYS A 97 4.64 -19.59 7.26
N MET A 98 4.66 -19.66 5.94
CA MET A 98 4.11 -20.78 5.19
C MET A 98 5.01 -22.04 5.31
N PRO A 99 4.43 -23.25 5.49
CA PRO A 99 5.20 -24.49 5.50
C PRO A 99 6.01 -24.70 4.22
N PRO A 100 7.19 -25.36 4.29
CA PRO A 100 8.10 -25.52 3.15
C PRO A 100 7.43 -26.10 1.89
N PHE A 101 6.64 -27.16 2.03
CA PHE A 101 5.96 -27.82 0.91
C PHE A 101 5.06 -26.85 0.11
N LYS A 102 4.31 -25.98 0.80
CA LYS A 102 3.42 -25.01 0.12
C LYS A 102 4.22 -23.90 -0.56
N LYS A 103 5.37 -23.52 0.02
CA LYS A 103 6.29 -22.55 -0.57
C LYS A 103 6.93 -23.08 -1.85
N GLU A 104 7.27 -24.36 -1.89
CA GLU A 104 7.79 -25.03 -3.09
C GLU A 104 6.76 -25.01 -4.23
N VAL A 105 5.51 -25.38 -3.96
CA VAL A 105 4.43 -25.35 -4.98
C VAL A 105 4.26 -23.95 -5.58
N LEU A 106 4.30 -22.91 -4.75
CA LEU A 106 4.20 -21.52 -5.22
C LEU A 106 5.44 -21.09 -6.02
N SER A 107 6.63 -21.50 -5.59
CA SER A 107 7.88 -21.26 -6.33
C SER A 107 7.83 -21.87 -7.73
N GLU A 108 7.39 -23.14 -7.84
CA GLU A 108 7.23 -23.81 -9.13
C GLU A 108 6.17 -23.12 -10.00
N THR A 109 5.05 -22.70 -9.40
CA THR A 109 4.01 -21.94 -10.11
C THR A 109 4.57 -20.64 -10.71
N VAL A 110 5.37 -19.89 -9.95
CA VAL A 110 6.03 -18.66 -10.43
C VAL A 110 6.99 -18.96 -11.58
N LYS A 111 7.76 -20.06 -11.50
CA LYS A 111 8.65 -20.49 -12.60
C LYS A 111 7.86 -20.77 -13.87
N ILE A 112 6.74 -21.48 -13.78
CA ILE A 112 5.87 -21.80 -14.93
C ILE A 112 5.32 -20.51 -15.54
N ILE A 113 4.80 -19.60 -14.72
CA ILE A 113 4.27 -18.31 -15.20
C ILE A 113 5.37 -17.50 -15.92
N ASN A 114 6.57 -17.40 -15.32
CA ASN A 114 7.68 -16.68 -15.94
C ASN A 114 8.14 -17.33 -17.25
N PHE A 115 8.14 -18.67 -17.31
CA PHE A 115 8.43 -19.41 -18.55
C PHE A 115 7.43 -19.05 -19.65
N ILE A 116 6.12 -19.02 -19.34
CA ILE A 116 5.07 -18.61 -20.29
C ILE A 116 5.25 -17.15 -20.73
N LYS A 117 5.43 -16.22 -19.79
CA LYS A 117 5.59 -14.78 -20.09
C LYS A 117 6.82 -14.48 -20.94
N SER A 118 7.90 -15.26 -20.79
CA SER A 118 9.11 -15.12 -21.62
C SER A 118 8.94 -15.58 -23.07
N ARG A 119 7.82 -16.26 -23.38
CA ARG A 119 7.55 -16.83 -24.71
C ARG A 119 6.18 -16.36 -25.24
N PRO A 120 6.01 -15.06 -25.53
CA PRO A 120 4.79 -14.58 -26.17
C PRO A 120 4.61 -15.33 -27.50
N LYS A 121 3.43 -15.91 -27.73
CA LYS A 121 3.08 -16.41 -29.06
C LYS A 121 2.99 -15.19 -29.98
N ASN A 122 3.84 -15.17 -30.99
CA ASN A 122 3.85 -14.15 -32.03
C ASN A 122 2.53 -14.26 -32.81
N ASN A 123 1.51 -13.51 -32.41
CA ASN A 123 0.33 -13.31 -33.24
C ASN A 123 0.70 -12.26 -34.29
N ARG A 124 1.12 -12.75 -35.45
CA ARG A 124 1.22 -11.99 -36.69
C ARG A 124 -0.16 -11.68 -37.23
#